data_AF-A0A7X7T5X8-F1
#
_entry.id   AF-A0A7X7T5X8-F1
#
_cell.length_a   1.000
_cell.length_b   1.000
_cell.length_c   1.000
_cell.angle_alpha   90.00
_cell.angle_beta   90.00
_cell.angle_gamma   90.00
#
_symmetry.space_group_name_H-M   'P 1'
#
loop_
_entity.id
_entity.type
_entity.pdbx_description
1 polymer ?
#
loop_
_entity_poly.entity_id
_entity_poly.type
_entity_poly.pdbx_seq_one_letter_code
_entity_poly.pdbx_strand_id
1 'polypeptide(L)' 'MPVWVCQKCKTEVDARCRPGKCPKCGAAKETFAKK' A
#
# COMPACT_ATOMS: atom_id res chain seq x y z
N MET A 1 -8.39 10.23 4.10
CA MET A 1 -8.41 9.02 3.22
C MET A 1 -7.73 7.89 3.99
N PRO A 2 -8.12 6.61 3.83
CA PRO A 2 -7.44 5.52 4.50
C PRO A 2 -5.96 5.43 4.06
N VAL A 3 -5.08 5.15 5.02
CA VAL A 3 -3.65 4.96 4.76
C VAL A 3 -3.38 3.47 4.60
N TRP A 4 -2.76 3.09 3.50
CA TRP A 4 -2.38 1.73 3.18
C TRP A 4 -0.87 1.58 3.33
N VAL A 5 -0.44 0.69 4.21
CA VAL A 5 0.97 0.40 4.45
C VAL A 5 1.36 -0.85 3.69
N CYS A 6 2.31 -0.74 2.77
CA CYS A 6 2.90 -1.89 2.12
C CYS A 6 3.71 -2.70 3.13
N GLN A 7 3.35 -3.95 3.40
CA GLN A 7 4.10 -4.80 4.34
C GLN A 7 5.50 -5.17 3.85
N LYS A 8 5.76 -5.10 2.53
CA LYS A 8 7.07 -5.45 1.95
C LYS A 8 8.14 -4.38 2.19
N CYS A 9 7.78 -3.11 2.00
CA CYS A 9 8.73 -2.00 2.06
C CYS A 9 8.33 -0.90 3.06
N LYS A 10 7.25 -1.14 3.84
CA LYS A 10 6.67 -0.22 4.82
C LYS A 10 6.25 1.14 4.24
N THR A 11 6.04 1.23 2.93
CA THR A 11 5.60 2.47 2.28
C THR A 11 4.13 2.73 2.61
N GLU A 12 3.88 3.94 3.11
CA GLU A 12 2.55 4.44 3.41
C GLU A 12 2.00 5.12 2.16
N VAL A 13 0.78 4.75 1.78
CA VAL A 13 0.08 5.30 0.63
C VAL A 13 -1.30 5.73 1.10
N ASP A 14 -1.54 7.04 1.09
CA ASP A 14 -2.87 7.61 1.29
C ASP A 14 -3.69 7.40 0.01
N ALA A 15 -4.66 6.49 0.07
CA ALA A 15 -5.51 6.19 -1.08
C ALA A 15 -6.88 5.73 -0.63
N ARG A 16 -7.92 6.23 -1.31
CA ARG A 16 -9.32 5.86 -0.99
C ARG A 16 -9.59 4.36 -1.16
N CYS A 17 -8.95 3.74 -2.14
CA CYS A 17 -8.99 2.30 -2.39
C CYS A 17 -7.61 1.67 -2.17
N ARG A 18 -7.57 0.36 -1.94
CA ARG A 18 -6.31 -0.38 -1.79
C ARG A 18 -5.46 -0.22 -3.05
N PRO A 19 -4.24 0.34 -2.96
CA PRO A 19 -3.41 0.58 -4.13
C PRO A 19 -3.07 -0.72 -4.86
N GLY A 20 -3.18 -0.71 -6.19
CA GLY A 20 -2.99 -1.88 -7.05
C GLY A 20 -1.55 -2.42 -7.03
N LYS A 21 -0.58 -1.51 -6.95
CA LYS A 21 0.85 -1.78 -6.85
C LYS A 21 1.52 -0.75 -5.95
N CYS A 22 2.59 -1.15 -5.27
CA CYS A 22 3.40 -0.23 -4.49
C CYS A 22 4.30 0.63 -5.37
N PRO A 23 4.28 1.97 -5.20
CA PRO A 23 5.11 2.88 -5.99
C PRO A 23 6.61 2.71 -5.69
N LYS A 24 6.96 2.15 -4.53
CA LYS A 24 8.34 1.98 -4.07
C LYS A 24 8.97 0.65 -4.44
N CYS A 25 8.22 -0.45 -4.32
CA CYS A 25 8.76 -1.80 -4.47
C CYS A 25 8.02 -2.67 -5.49
N GLY A 26 6.97 -2.14 -6.14
CA GLY A 26 6.15 -2.90 -7.08
C GLY A 26 5.31 -4.01 -6.47
N ALA A 27 5.24 -4.14 -5.14
CA ALA A 27 4.43 -5.15 -4.47
C ALA A 27 2.95 -5.04 -4.84
N ALA A 28 2.28 -6.18 -4.98
CA ALA A 28 0.88 -6.25 -5.35
C ALA A 28 -0.05 -5.71 -4.24
N LYS A 29 -1.29 -5.41 -4.62
CA LYS A 29 -2.36 -4.95 -3.73
C LYS A 29 -2.57 -5.82 -2.48
N GLU A 30 -2.24 -7.11 -2.54
CA GLU A 30 -2.42 -8.05 -1.43
C GLU A 30 -1.44 -7.81 -0.28
N THR A 31 -0.29 -7.19 -0.58
CA THR A 31 0.76 -6.88 0.41
C THR A 31 0.48 -5.58 1.15
N PHE A 32 -0.64 -4.90 0.88
CA PHE A 32 -1.03 -3.67 1.58
C PHE A 32 -1.95 -3.97 2.76
N ALA A 33 -1.50 -3.61 3.95
CA ALA A 33 -2.32 -3.58 5.16
C ALA A 33 -2.93 -2.19 5.34
N LYS A 34 -4.14 -2.12 5.87
CA LYS A 34 -4.73 -0.85 6.28
C LYS A 34 -4.07 -0.41 7.59
N LYS A 35 -3.64 0.84 7.68
CA LYS A 35 -3.22 1.47 8.95
C LYS A 35 -4.44 1.81 9.79
#